data_AF-A0A2U7MWB9-F1
#
_entry.id   AF-A0A2U7MWB9-F1
#
_cell.length_a   1.000
_cell.length_b   1.000
_cell.length_c   1.000
_cell.angle_alpha   90.00
_cell.angle_beta   90.00
_cell.angle_gamma   90.00
#
_symmetry.space_group_name_H-M   'P 1'
#
loop_
_entity.id
_entity.type
_entity.pdbx_description
1 polymer ?
#
loop_
_entity_poly.entity_id
_entity_poly.type
_entity_poly.pdbx_seq_one_letter_code
_entity_poly.pdbx_strand_id
1 'polypeptide(L)'
;NYLFQGRQECYAFNGTQRFPERYIYNREELVRFDSDVGEFRAVTELGRPEAEYWNSQKDILEEKRAVPDRMCRHNYELDEAVTLQRR
;
A
#
# COMPACT_ATOMS: atom_id res chain seq x y z
N ASN A 1 7.33 -17.78 -19.00
CA ASN A 1 7.50 -16.36 -18.61
C ASN A 1 6.87 -16.15 -17.26
N TYR A 2 7.64 -15.58 -16.33
CA TYR A 2 7.19 -15.21 -14.99
C TYR A 2 7.26 -13.70 -14.84
N LEU A 3 6.31 -13.11 -14.13
CA LEU A 3 6.23 -11.68 -13.86
C LEU A 3 5.87 -11.45 -12.40
N PHE A 4 6.64 -10.59 -11.73
CA PHE A 4 6.32 -10.09 -10.40
C PHE A 4 6.09 -8.57 -10.48
N GLN A 5 5.04 -8.09 -9.83
CA GLN A 5 4.64 -6.68 -9.84
C GLN A 5 4.31 -6.23 -8.42
N GLY A 6 4.78 -5.03 -8.06
CA GLY A 6 4.32 -4.30 -6.88
C GLY A 6 3.36 -3.18 -7.27
N ARG A 7 2.34 -2.92 -6.46
CA ARG A 7 1.50 -1.72 -6.55
C ARG A 7 1.52 -1.01 -5.21
N GLN A 8 1.86 0.27 -5.23
CA GLN A 8 1.79 1.18 -4.09
C GLN A 8 0.79 2.27 -4.46
N GLU A 9 -0.38 2.24 -3.83
CA GLU A 9 -1.51 3.08 -4.24
C GLU A 9 -1.88 4.03 -3.11
N CYS A 10 -2.32 5.24 -3.47
CA CYS A 10 -2.83 6.23 -2.52
C CYS A 10 -4.23 6.63 -2.95
N TYR A 11 -5.22 6.35 -2.11
CA TYR A 11 -6.60 6.76 -2.33
C TYR A 11 -6.90 7.97 -1.44
N ALA A 12 -7.07 9.12 -2.07
CA ALA A 12 -7.48 10.35 -1.41
C ALA A 12 -9.01 10.50 -1.46
N PHE A 13 -9.65 10.67 -0.31
CA PHE A 13 -11.11 10.89 -0.24
C PHE A 13 -11.47 11.71 1.01
N ASN A 14 -12.23 12.79 0.84
CA ASN A 14 -12.73 13.64 1.93
C ASN A 14 -11.65 14.02 2.97
N GLY A 15 -10.45 14.39 2.52
CA GLY A 15 -9.34 14.80 3.39
C GLY A 15 -8.55 13.64 4.04
N THR A 16 -8.96 12.40 3.80
CA THR A 16 -8.27 11.19 4.28
C THR A 16 -7.43 10.53 3.18
N GLN A 17 -6.44 9.74 3.59
CA GLN A 17 -5.56 8.96 2.71
C GLN A 17 -5.62 7.49 3.12
N ARG A 18 -5.78 6.59 2.14
CA ARG A 18 -5.65 5.15 2.33
C ARG A 18 -4.53 4.61 1.45
N PHE A 19 -3.68 3.77 2.03
CA PHE A 19 -2.52 3.18 1.38
C PHE A 19 -2.61 1.65 1.36
N PRO A 20 -2.97 1.04 0.22
CA PRO A 20 -2.70 -0.36 -0.01
C PRO A 20 -1.41 -0.57 -0.80
N GLU A 21 -0.67 -1.58 -0.37
CA GLU A 21 0.50 -2.10 -1.07
C GLU A 21 0.26 -3.56 -1.44
N ARG A 22 0.35 -3.89 -2.73
CA ARG A 22 -0.01 -5.21 -3.28
C ARG A 22 1.18 -5.86 -3.96
N TYR A 23 1.39 -7.13 -3.68
CA TYR A 23 2.41 -7.96 -4.33
C TYR A 23 1.74 -9.03 -5.21
N ILE A 24 2.08 -9.02 -6.50
CA ILE A 24 1.32 -9.74 -7.53
C ILE A 24 2.29 -10.60 -8.35
N TYR A 25 1.99 -11.89 -8.49
CA TYR A 25 2.72 -12.84 -9.32
C TYR A 25 1.85 -13.35 -10.46
N ASN A 26 2.27 -13.14 -11.72
CA ASN A 26 1.53 -13.55 -12.92
C ASN A 26 0.04 -13.17 -12.93
N ARG A 27 -0.30 -12.00 -12.36
CA ARG A 27 -1.65 -11.45 -12.17
C ARG A 27 -2.43 -11.97 -10.96
N GLU A 28 -1.86 -12.90 -10.20
CA GLU A 28 -2.40 -13.35 -8.91
C GLU A 28 -1.81 -12.50 -7.79
N GLU A 29 -2.66 -11.82 -7.03
CA GLU A 29 -2.23 -11.06 -5.87
C GLU A 29 -1.99 -12.01 -4.70
N LEU A 30 -0.78 -11.99 -4.13
CA LEU A 30 -0.36 -12.94 -3.10
C LEU A 30 -0.59 -12.38 -1.70
N VAL A 31 -0.12 -11.15 -1.46
CA VAL A 31 -0.17 -10.49 -0.14
C VAL A 31 -0.39 -9.00 -0.31
N ARG A 32 -1.14 -8.42 0.63
CA ARG A 32 -1.50 -7.00 0.65
C ARG A 32 -1.29 -6.40 2.04
N PHE A 33 -0.64 -5.25 2.12
CA PHE A 33 -0.84 -4.33 3.23
C PHE A 33 -1.98 -3.38 2.91
N ASP A 34 -2.82 -3.06 3.89
CA ASP A 34 -3.86 -2.03 3.77
C ASP A 34 -3.84 -1.16 5.02
N SER A 35 -3.69 0.15 4.86
CA SER A 35 -3.61 1.08 6.00
C SER A 35 -4.84 1.06 6.90
N ASP A 36 -6.02 0.74 6.36
CA ASP A 36 -7.25 0.63 7.15
C ASP A 36 -7.23 -0.60 8.08
N VAL A 37 -6.44 -1.61 7.72
CA VAL A 37 -6.23 -2.83 8.52
C VAL A 37 -4.98 -2.71 9.40
N GLY A 38 -3.93 -2.08 8.87
CA GLY A 38 -2.66 -1.85 9.57
C GLY A 38 -1.71 -3.06 9.60
N GLU A 39 -1.92 -4.08 8.77
CA GLU A 39 -1.07 -5.27 8.69
C GLU A 39 -1.09 -5.87 7.27
N PHE A 40 -0.13 -6.76 6.98
CA PHE A 40 -0.13 -7.56 5.77
C PHE A 40 -1.11 -8.73 5.89
N ARG A 41 -1.91 -8.97 4.86
CA ARG A 41 -2.79 -10.14 4.75
C ARG A 41 -2.52 -10.89 3.47
N ALA A 42 -2.38 -12.19 3.61
CA ALA A 42 -2.36 -13.10 2.49
C ALA A 42 -3.70 -13.01 1.76
N VAL A 43 -3.64 -12.78 0.45
CA VAL A 43 -4.80 -12.81 -0.45
C VAL A 43 -4.99 -14.22 -1.00
N THR A 44 -3.90 -14.97 -1.13
CA THR A 44 -3.89 -16.38 -1.51
C THR A 44 -3.02 -17.19 -0.56
N GLU A 45 -3.17 -18.52 -0.58
CA GLU A 45 -2.40 -19.42 0.30
C GLU A 45 -0.89 -19.28 0.13
N LEU A 46 -0.44 -18.96 -1.09
CA LEU A 46 0.97 -18.74 -1.38
C LEU A 46 1.55 -17.51 -0.67
N GLY A 47 0.72 -16.52 -0.33
CA GLY A 47 1.17 -15.29 0.37
C GLY A 47 1.17 -15.37 1.89
N ARG A 48 0.75 -16.50 2.47
CA ARG A 48 0.71 -16.73 3.91
C ARG A 48 2.08 -16.57 4.59
N PRO A 49 3.18 -17.19 4.11
CA PRO A 49 4.48 -17.04 4.77
C PRO A 49 5.00 -15.60 4.69
N GLU A 50 4.74 -14.88 3.59
CA GLU A 50 5.11 -13.47 3.47
C GLU A 50 4.35 -12.61 4.46
N ALA A 51 3.02 -12.78 4.58
CA ALA A 51 2.22 -12.03 5.54
C ALA A 51 2.70 -12.23 6.98
N GLU A 52 2.96 -13.48 7.37
CA GLU A 52 3.50 -13.82 8.70
C GLU A 52 4.88 -13.17 8.93
N TYR A 53 5.79 -13.28 7.96
CA TYR A 53 7.12 -12.70 8.04
C TYR A 53 7.09 -11.17 8.15
N TRP A 54 6.34 -10.47 7.30
CA TRP A 54 6.25 -9.01 7.34
C TRP A 54 5.54 -8.52 8.60
N ASN A 55 4.50 -9.21 9.09
CA ASN A 55 3.82 -8.83 10.32
C ASN A 55 4.64 -9.04 11.60
N SER A 56 5.65 -9.91 11.53
CA SER A 56 6.62 -10.10 12.61
C SER A 56 7.63 -8.94 12.72
N GLN A 57 7.82 -8.16 11.65
CA GLN A 57 8.75 -7.04 11.58
C GLN A 57 8.06 -5.72 11.94
N LYS A 58 8.29 -5.25 13.17
CA LYS A 58 7.56 -4.09 13.73
C LYS A 58 7.94 -2.76 13.09
N ASP A 59 9.21 -2.59 12.77
CA ASP A 59 9.74 -1.45 12.03
C ASP A 59 9.06 -1.28 10.68
N ILE A 60 8.90 -2.37 9.92
CA ILE A 60 8.23 -2.34 8.62
C ILE A 60 6.73 -2.04 8.78
N LEU A 61 6.05 -2.65 9.74
CA LEU A 61 4.64 -2.34 9.99
C LEU A 61 4.43 -0.86 10.37
N GLU A 62 5.29 -0.31 11.22
CA GLU A 62 5.24 1.10 11.60
C GLU A 62 5.48 2.02 10.39
N GLU A 63 6.46 1.69 9.54
CA GLU A 63 6.70 2.43 8.30
C GLU A 63 5.46 2.44 7.42
N LYS A 64 4.88 1.26 7.13
CA LYS A 64 3.72 1.12 6.24
C LYS A 64 2.47 1.83 6.78
N ARG A 65 2.25 1.79 8.11
CA ARG A 65 1.17 2.53 8.78
C ARG A 65 1.33 4.04 8.68
N ALA A 66 2.56 4.54 8.55
CA ALA A 66 2.84 5.97 8.42
C ALA A 66 2.73 6.48 6.96
N VAL A 67 2.69 5.60 5.95
CA VAL A 67 2.66 6.00 4.54
C VAL A 67 1.48 6.91 4.16
N PRO A 68 0.24 6.70 4.65
CA PRO A 68 -0.89 7.59 4.35
C PRO A 68 -0.61 9.06 4.66
N ASP A 69 -0.09 9.35 5.86
CA ASP A 69 0.17 10.72 6.32
C ASP A 69 1.53 11.27 5.89
N ARG A 70 2.42 10.40 5.40
CA ARG A 70 3.70 10.78 4.82
C ARG A 70 3.58 10.89 3.31
N MET A 71 3.94 9.83 2.59
CA MET A 71 4.08 9.85 1.14
C MET A 71 2.77 10.19 0.43
N CYS A 72 1.64 9.57 0.82
CA CYS A 72 0.38 9.77 0.12
C CYS A 72 -0.12 11.22 0.26
N ARG A 73 -0.18 11.73 1.49
CA ARG A 73 -0.57 13.12 1.76
C ARG A 73 0.37 14.12 1.08
N HIS A 74 1.68 13.92 1.22
CA HIS A 74 2.68 14.80 0.60
C HIS A 74 2.51 14.89 -0.92
N ASN A 75 2.38 13.76 -1.60
CA ASN A 75 2.20 13.73 -3.05
C ASN A 75 0.87 14.34 -3.47
N TYR A 76 -0.21 14.06 -2.73
CA TYR A 76 -1.53 14.64 -3.01
C TYR A 76 -1.50 16.17 -2.90
N GLU A 77 -0.88 16.74 -1.86
CA GLU A 77 -0.79 18.19 -1.68
C GLU A 77 0.05 18.88 -2.77
N LEU A 78 1.14 18.23 -3.20
CA LEU A 78 1.93 18.72 -4.35
C LEU A 78 1.12 18.70 -5.66
N ASP A 79 0.41 17.60 -5.93
CA ASP A 79 -0.43 17.45 -7.11
C ASP A 79 -1.68 18.32 -7.05
N GLU A 80 -2.20 18.62 -5.86
CA GLU A 80 -3.34 19.52 -5.69
C GLU A 80 -2.97 20.93 -6.14
N ALA A 81 -1.82 21.42 -5.68
CA ALA A 81 -1.32 22.75 -6.03
C ALA A 81 -1.03 22.92 -7.54
N VAL A 82 -0.70 21.83 -8.25
CA VAL A 82 -0.20 21.91 -9.64
C VAL A 82 -1.14 21.28 -10.69
N THR A 83 -1.86 20.22 -10.35
CA THR A 83 -2.58 19.37 -11.31
C THR A 83 -4.09 19.35 -11.05
N LEU A 84 -4.52 19.14 -9.80
CA LEU A 84 -5.96 18.94 -9.50
C LEU A 84 -6.74 20.25 -9.51
N GLN A 85 -6.19 21.35 -9.00
CA GLN A 85 -6.82 22.68 -9.03
C GLN A 85 -6.83 23.31 -10.43
N ARG A 86 -6.19 22.68 -11.43
CA ARG A 86 -6.20 23.13 -12.83
C ARG A 86 -7.28 22.46 -13.69
N ARG A 87 -8.10 21.58 -13.11
CA ARG A 87 -9.23 20.91 -13.76
C ARG A 87 -10.54 21.60 -13.39
#